data_AF-A0A6M1RBQ8-F1
#
_entry.id   AF-A0A6M1RBQ8-F1
#
_cell.length_a   1.000
_cell.length_b   1.000
_cell.length_c   1.000
_cell.angle_alpha   90.00
_cell.angle_beta   90.00
_cell.angle_gamma   90.00
#
_symmetry.space_group_name_H-M   'P 1'
#
loop_
_entity.id
_entity.type
_entity.pdbx_description
1 polymer ?
#
loop_
_entity_poly.entity_id
_entity_poly.type
_entity_poly.pdbx_seq_one_letter_code
_entity_poly.pdbx_strand_id
1 'polypeptide(L)'
;MSIFIKCKVAIDNLAANTSDSVSAILARVNWLYVRLIFIAAGVVSQLFVSPNGATEAPPVMWQFVPVAFIFGIVGLQFIIGIQAFNPMSAKVWLRPAWKYNPFSLKQPLQFFHFGGWFILAGSLPYLPAALEGSEESMFLAATPAAFGLGMLVGVRLSVLIYRRKFAHA
;
A
#
# COMPACT_ATOMS: atom_id res chain seq x y z
N MET A 1 -23.90 43.32 -11.05
CA MET A 1 -23.39 41.93 -10.93
C MET A 1 -22.11 41.96 -10.11
N SER A 2 -22.15 41.44 -8.88
CA SER A 2 -21.19 41.74 -7.82
C SER A 2 -19.81 41.09 -8.04
N ILE A 3 -18.74 41.76 -7.61
CA ILE A 3 -17.33 41.29 -7.64
C ILE A 3 -17.18 39.86 -7.09
N PHE A 4 -18.00 39.47 -6.11
CA PHE A 4 -18.00 38.13 -5.53
C PHE A 4 -18.34 37.02 -6.54
N ILE A 5 -19.23 37.29 -7.51
CA ILE A 5 -19.59 36.31 -8.55
C ILE A 5 -18.41 36.09 -9.50
N LYS A 6 -17.71 37.17 -9.89
CA LYS A 6 -16.52 37.08 -10.76
C LYS A 6 -15.36 36.33 -10.07
N CYS A 7 -15.12 36.59 -8.78
CA CYS A 7 -14.12 35.85 -8.00
C CYS A 7 -14.46 34.36 -7.88
N LYS A 8 -15.72 34.02 -7.61
CA LYS A 8 -16.14 32.61 -7.53
C LYS A 8 -15.92 31.89 -8.86
N VAL A 9 -16.35 32.48 -9.98
CA VAL A 9 -16.13 31.91 -11.31
C VAL A 9 -14.64 31.76 -11.64
N ALA A 10 -13.79 32.72 -11.24
CA ALA A 10 -12.35 32.62 -11.45
C ALA A 10 -11.72 31.47 -10.64
N ILE A 11 -12.13 31.28 -9.38
CA ILE A 11 -11.66 30.18 -8.52
C ILE A 11 -12.14 28.83 -9.07
N ASP A 12 -13.41 28.72 -9.46
CA ASP A 12 -13.98 27.50 -10.01
C ASP A 12 -13.29 27.10 -11.33
N ASN A 13 -13.00 28.08 -12.20
CA ASN A 13 -12.24 27.85 -13.44
C ASN A 13 -10.79 27.45 -13.18
N LEU A 14 -10.13 28.04 -12.17
CA LEU A 14 -8.77 27.67 -11.80
C LEU A 14 -8.72 26.25 -11.22
N ALA A 15 -9.70 25.89 -10.39
CA ALA A 15 -9.85 24.55 -9.83
C ALA A 15 -10.13 23.49 -10.92
N ALA A 16 -10.97 23.83 -11.90
CA ALA A 16 -11.25 22.96 -13.04
C ALA A 16 -10.00 22.74 -13.91
N ASN A 17 -9.32 23.83 -14.33
CA ASN A 17 -8.11 23.74 -15.15
C ASN A 17 -6.97 22.97 -14.48
N THR A 18 -6.81 23.14 -13.16
CA THR A 18 -5.81 22.38 -12.39
C THR A 18 -6.19 20.91 -12.26
N SER A 19 -7.47 20.59 -12.01
CA SER A 19 -7.98 19.21 -12.00
C SER A 19 -7.73 18.51 -13.34
N ASP A 20 -8.05 19.17 -14.45
CA ASP A 20 -7.89 18.62 -15.79
C ASP A 20 -6.40 18.38 -16.12
N SER A 21 -5.54 19.33 -15.78
CA SER A 21 -4.09 19.21 -15.96
C SER A 21 -3.50 18.05 -15.15
N VAL A 22 -3.89 17.92 -13.87
CA VAL A 22 -3.47 16.81 -13.01
C VAL A 22 -3.96 15.48 -13.55
N SER A 23 -5.21 15.42 -14.01
CA SER A 23 -5.77 14.19 -14.60
C SER A 23 -5.02 13.76 -15.87
N ALA A 24 -4.66 14.71 -16.73
CA ALA A 24 -3.90 14.46 -17.95
C ALA A 24 -2.47 13.95 -17.65
N ILE A 25 -1.82 14.49 -16.62
CA ILE A 25 -0.52 14.01 -16.15
C ILE A 25 -0.66 12.58 -15.62
N LEU A 26 -1.59 12.34 -14.68
CA LEU A 26 -1.79 11.02 -14.07
C LEU A 26 -2.17 9.94 -15.10
N ALA A 27 -2.84 10.31 -16.19
CA ALA A 27 -3.16 9.39 -17.28
C ALA A 27 -1.92 8.91 -18.07
N ARG A 28 -0.85 9.71 -18.10
CA ARG A 28 0.41 9.38 -18.78
C ARG A 28 1.42 8.68 -17.87
N VAL A 29 1.18 8.67 -16.55
CA VAL A 29 2.07 8.03 -15.59
C VAL A 29 2.00 6.50 -15.73
N ASN A 30 3.17 5.89 -15.92
CA ASN A 30 3.29 4.44 -15.83
C ASN A 30 3.46 4.02 -14.35
N TRP A 31 2.34 3.63 -13.74
CA TRP A 31 2.28 3.27 -12.32
C TRP A 31 3.12 2.06 -11.93
N LEU A 32 3.45 1.18 -12.88
CA LEU A 32 4.38 0.08 -12.62
C LEU A 32 5.73 0.63 -12.16
N TYR A 33 6.32 1.53 -12.94
CA TYR A 33 7.64 2.10 -12.62
C TYR A 33 7.59 2.93 -11.34
N VAL A 34 6.54 3.72 -11.12
CA VAL A 34 6.37 4.46 -9.86
C VAL A 34 6.39 3.50 -8.68
N ARG A 35 5.58 2.44 -8.70
CA ARG A 35 5.55 1.44 -7.62
C ARG A 35 6.92 0.78 -7.41
N LEU A 36 7.60 0.38 -8.49
CA LEU A 36 8.93 -0.24 -8.40
C LEU A 36 9.98 0.70 -7.83
N ILE A 37 9.96 1.98 -8.21
CA ILE A 37 10.85 3.00 -7.67
C ILE A 37 10.61 3.18 -6.17
N PHE A 38 9.35 3.28 -5.73
CA PHE A 38 9.05 3.37 -4.31
C PHE A 38 9.51 2.13 -3.54
N ILE A 39 9.27 0.92 -4.08
CA ILE A 39 9.74 -0.33 -3.46
C ILE A 39 11.26 -0.33 -3.35
N ALA A 40 11.98 -0.03 -4.43
CA ALA A 40 13.44 0.01 -4.44
C ALA A 40 13.98 1.06 -3.45
N ALA A 41 13.42 2.27 -3.45
CA ALA A 41 13.79 3.32 -2.51
C ALA A 41 13.54 2.90 -1.05
N GLY A 42 12.44 2.19 -0.77
CA GLY A 42 12.13 1.66 0.55
C GLY A 42 13.09 0.56 1.01
N VAL A 43 13.55 -0.30 0.10
CA VAL A 43 14.58 -1.31 0.40
C VAL A 43 15.92 -0.64 0.66
N VAL A 44 16.31 0.30 -0.20
CA VAL A 44 17.58 1.04 -0.07
C VAL A 44 17.61 1.87 1.20
N SER A 45 16.49 2.48 1.61
CA SER A 45 16.45 3.30 2.83
C SER A 45 16.75 2.49 4.10
N GLN A 46 16.40 1.19 4.15
CA GLN A 46 16.73 0.33 5.29
C GLN A 46 18.23 0.15 5.49
N LEU A 47 19.04 0.28 4.43
CA LEU A 47 20.50 0.18 4.52
C LEU A 47 21.13 1.37 5.26
N PHE A 48 20.39 2.48 5.39
CA PHE A 48 20.84 3.70 6.06
C PHE A 48 20.21 3.89 7.44
N VAL A 49 19.31 2.99 7.86
CA VAL A 49 18.77 3.00 9.22
C VAL A 49 19.84 2.46 10.15
N SER A 50 20.57 3.37 10.80
CA SER A 50 21.46 2.99 11.90
C SER A 50 20.62 2.34 13.00
N PRO A 51 21.07 1.23 13.61
CA PRO A 51 20.47 0.76 14.85
C PRO A 51 20.45 1.95 15.81
N ASN A 52 19.27 2.36 16.26
CA ASN A 52 19.18 3.22 17.43
C ASN A 52 20.01 2.53 18.52
N GLY A 53 20.82 3.28 19.28
CA GLY A 53 21.73 2.76 20.31
C GLY A 53 21.06 2.07 21.50
N ALA A 54 19.99 1.30 21.26
CA ALA A 54 19.44 0.30 22.13
C ALA A 54 20.54 -0.71 22.44
N THR A 55 20.93 -0.72 23.71
CA THR A 55 22.00 -1.54 24.26
C THR A 55 21.65 -3.03 24.27
N GLU A 56 20.38 -3.38 24.06
CA GLU A 56 19.89 -4.76 23.99
C GLU A 56 18.83 -4.89 22.89
N ALA A 57 19.04 -5.86 21.99
CA ALA A 57 18.01 -6.24 21.02
C ALA A 57 16.82 -6.84 21.78
N PRO A 58 15.56 -6.43 21.47
CA PRO A 58 14.40 -7.06 22.08
C PRO A 58 14.37 -8.56 21.78
N PRO A 59 13.87 -9.40 22.69
CA PRO A 59 13.88 -10.84 22.51
C PRO A 59 13.10 -11.25 21.27
N VAL A 60 13.66 -12.21 20.53
CA VAL A 60 13.00 -12.79 19.35
C VAL A 60 11.75 -13.54 19.78
N MET A 61 10.60 -13.15 19.22
CA MET A 61 9.29 -13.68 19.56
C MET A 61 8.65 -14.31 18.32
N TRP A 62 9.08 -15.52 17.98
CA TRP A 62 8.63 -16.24 16.78
C TRP A 62 7.11 -16.38 16.65
N GLN A 63 6.37 -16.37 17.76
CA GLN A 63 4.89 -16.32 17.75
C GLN A 63 4.32 -15.11 16.99
N PHE A 64 5.08 -14.01 16.86
CA PHE A 64 4.63 -12.83 16.13
C PHE A 64 4.66 -12.99 14.62
N VAL A 65 5.43 -13.93 14.06
CA VAL A 65 5.45 -14.18 12.61
C VAL A 65 4.09 -14.68 12.09
N PRO A 66 3.50 -15.77 12.64
CA PRO A 66 2.17 -16.19 12.20
C PRO A 66 1.07 -15.18 12.60
N VAL A 67 1.21 -14.49 13.74
CA VAL A 67 0.28 -13.42 14.13
C VAL A 67 0.31 -12.29 13.11
N ALA A 68 1.48 -11.87 12.64
CA ALA A 68 1.63 -10.85 11.60
C ALA A 68 0.98 -11.30 10.28
N PHE A 69 1.19 -12.54 9.85
CA PHE A 69 0.52 -13.09 8.66
C PHE A 69 -1.00 -13.03 8.78
N ILE A 70 -1.56 -13.55 9.89
CA ILE A 70 -3.01 -13.57 10.13
C ILE A 70 -3.55 -12.14 10.24
N PHE A 71 -2.84 -11.25 10.93
CA PHE A 71 -3.20 -9.84 11.08
C PHE A 71 -3.22 -9.12 9.72
N GLY A 72 -2.28 -9.40 8.81
CA GLY A 72 -2.29 -8.90 7.44
C GLY A 72 -3.54 -9.32 6.66
N ILE A 73 -4.03 -10.54 6.86
CA ILE A 73 -5.27 -11.03 6.22
C ILE A 73 -6.51 -10.38 6.85
N VAL A 74 -6.66 -10.52 8.16
CA VAL A 74 -7.87 -10.15 8.92
C VAL A 74 -8.00 -8.63 9.02
N GLY A 75 -6.91 -7.93 9.38
CA GLY A 75 -6.89 -6.47 9.46
C GLY A 75 -7.20 -5.83 8.10
N LEU A 76 -6.72 -6.43 7.01
CA LEU A 76 -7.09 -5.97 5.67
C LEU A 76 -8.59 -6.16 5.40
N GLN A 77 -9.19 -7.30 5.78
CA GLN A 77 -10.64 -7.50 5.59
C GLN A 77 -11.46 -6.47 6.36
N PHE A 78 -11.02 -6.11 7.58
CA PHE A 78 -11.66 -5.06 8.37
C PHE A 78 -11.64 -3.71 7.64
N ILE A 79 -10.47 -3.28 7.16
CA ILE A 79 -10.34 -1.99 6.48
C ILE A 79 -11.10 -1.98 5.14
N ILE A 80 -10.96 -3.04 4.33
CA ILE A 80 -11.69 -3.15 3.06
C ILE A 80 -13.20 -3.22 3.29
N GLY A 81 -13.65 -3.87 4.37
CA GLY A 81 -15.05 -3.91 4.77
C GLY A 81 -15.60 -2.51 5.00
N ILE A 82 -14.90 -1.68 5.79
CA ILE A 82 -15.27 -0.28 5.99
C ILE A 82 -15.32 0.47 4.65
N GLN A 83 -14.30 0.28 3.80
CA GLN A 83 -14.25 0.95 2.49
C GLN A 83 -15.33 0.46 1.51
N ALA A 84 -15.85 -0.75 1.67
CA ALA A 84 -16.91 -1.28 0.82
C ALA A 84 -18.22 -0.50 0.98
N PHE A 85 -18.50 -0.05 2.21
CA PHE A 85 -19.67 0.77 2.58
C PHE A 85 -19.41 2.27 2.51
N ASN A 86 -18.15 2.71 2.34
CA ASN A 86 -17.80 4.12 2.25
C ASN A 86 -18.38 4.75 0.95
N PRO A 87 -19.22 5.80 1.05
CA PRO A 87 -19.81 6.46 -0.12
C PRO A 87 -18.77 7.18 -1.01
N MET A 88 -17.59 7.50 -0.47
CA MET A 88 -16.50 8.10 -1.24
C MET A 88 -15.71 7.06 -2.06
N SER A 89 -15.91 5.77 -1.79
CA SER A 89 -15.30 4.68 -2.54
C SER A 89 -15.99 4.50 -3.89
N ALA A 90 -15.29 3.96 -4.89
CA ALA A 90 -15.94 3.68 -6.17
C ALA A 90 -17.08 2.66 -6.01
N LYS A 91 -18.15 2.85 -6.81
CA LYS A 91 -19.26 1.89 -6.91
C LYS A 91 -18.75 0.52 -7.39
N VAL A 92 -17.85 0.56 -8.36
CA VAL A 92 -17.17 -0.61 -8.92
C VAL A 92 -15.66 -0.49 -8.72
N TRP A 93 -15.07 -1.52 -8.15
CA TRP A 93 -13.65 -1.68 -7.91
C TRP A 93 -12.97 -2.44 -9.05
N LEU A 94 -11.74 -2.06 -9.31
CA LEU A 94 -10.84 -2.71 -10.25
C LEU A 94 -10.05 -3.78 -9.52
N ARG A 95 -9.85 -4.92 -10.19
CA ARG A 95 -8.96 -5.96 -9.66
C ARG A 95 -7.54 -5.38 -9.47
N PRO A 96 -6.83 -5.80 -8.41
CA PRO A 96 -5.47 -5.34 -8.14
C PRO A 96 -4.56 -5.63 -9.32
N ALA A 97 -3.86 -4.60 -9.82
CA ALA A 97 -2.89 -4.74 -10.89
C ALA A 97 -1.80 -3.66 -10.77
N TRP A 98 -0.63 -3.93 -11.34
CA TRP A 98 0.52 -3.02 -11.27
C TRP A 98 0.35 -1.72 -12.05
N LYS A 99 -0.48 -1.74 -13.10
CA LYS A 99 -0.70 -0.61 -14.01
C LYS A 99 -1.59 0.50 -13.42
N TYR A 100 -2.26 0.27 -12.30
CA TYR A 100 -3.18 1.24 -11.70
C TYR A 100 -2.50 2.07 -10.62
N ASN A 101 -3.00 3.29 -10.40
CA ASN A 101 -2.54 4.16 -9.32
C ASN A 101 -2.80 3.52 -7.94
N PRO A 102 -1.76 3.22 -7.12
CA PRO A 102 -1.95 2.65 -5.79
C PRO A 102 -2.52 3.67 -4.78
N PHE A 103 -2.43 4.96 -5.04
CA PHE A 103 -2.87 6.02 -4.11
C PHE A 103 -4.30 6.52 -4.40
N SER A 104 -5.05 5.80 -5.23
CA SER A 104 -6.44 6.13 -5.49
C SER A 104 -7.32 5.69 -4.31
N LEU A 105 -7.83 6.66 -3.54
CA LEU A 105 -8.76 6.40 -2.42
C LEU A 105 -10.06 5.72 -2.88
N LYS A 106 -10.42 5.87 -4.15
CA LYS A 106 -11.59 5.21 -4.77
C LYS A 106 -11.36 3.72 -5.02
N GLN A 107 -10.10 3.27 -5.06
CA GLN A 107 -9.67 1.92 -5.41
C GLN A 107 -8.76 1.35 -4.31
N PRO A 108 -9.28 1.15 -3.09
CA PRO A 108 -8.48 0.87 -1.90
C PRO A 108 -7.60 -0.39 -2.05
N LEU A 109 -8.06 -1.42 -2.78
CA LEU A 109 -7.25 -2.62 -3.01
C LEU A 109 -5.94 -2.35 -3.76
N GLN A 110 -5.84 -1.28 -4.55
CA GLN A 110 -4.59 -0.94 -5.25
C GLN A 110 -3.51 -0.50 -4.27
N PHE A 111 -3.90 0.25 -3.23
CA PHE A 111 -3.01 0.66 -2.14
C PHE A 111 -2.49 -0.56 -1.39
N PHE A 112 -3.37 -1.45 -0.95
CA PHE A 112 -2.98 -2.63 -0.17
C PHE A 112 -2.22 -3.67 -0.98
N HIS A 113 -2.52 -3.81 -2.27
CA HIS A 113 -1.71 -4.64 -3.16
C HIS A 113 -0.28 -4.10 -3.26
N PHE A 114 -0.13 -2.79 -3.45
CA PHE A 114 1.19 -2.15 -3.44
C PHE A 114 1.88 -2.27 -2.06
N GLY A 115 1.18 -1.97 -0.97
CA GLY A 115 1.69 -2.05 0.39
C GLY A 115 2.16 -3.45 0.77
N GLY A 116 1.43 -4.50 0.38
CA GLY A 116 1.85 -5.88 0.59
C GLY A 116 3.19 -6.21 -0.08
N TRP A 117 3.37 -5.80 -1.34
CA TRP A 117 4.66 -5.95 -2.04
C TRP A 117 5.77 -5.09 -1.45
N PHE A 118 5.45 -3.85 -1.06
CA PHE A 118 6.40 -2.92 -0.45
C PHE A 118 6.95 -3.48 0.87
N ILE A 119 6.08 -3.95 1.75
CA ILE A 119 6.49 -4.51 3.05
C ILE A 119 7.22 -5.84 2.85
N LEU A 120 6.74 -6.70 1.94
CA LEU A 120 7.42 -7.96 1.62
C LEU A 120 8.85 -7.70 1.13
N ALA A 121 9.04 -6.77 0.20
CA ALA A 121 10.37 -6.38 -0.29
C ALA A 121 11.24 -5.74 0.81
N GLY A 122 10.64 -5.05 1.78
CA GLY A 122 11.34 -4.53 2.96
C GLY A 122 12.03 -5.59 3.82
N SER A 123 11.76 -6.88 3.57
CA SER A 123 12.43 -8.00 4.24
C SER A 123 13.80 -8.32 3.64
N LEU A 124 14.07 -7.89 2.40
CA LEU A 124 15.29 -8.21 1.65
C LEU A 124 16.59 -7.74 2.32
N PRO A 125 16.67 -6.53 2.91
CA PRO A 125 17.89 -6.04 3.56
C PRO A 125 18.43 -6.93 4.69
N TYR A 126 17.55 -7.69 5.35
CA TYR A 126 17.92 -8.54 6.49
C TYR A 126 18.41 -9.94 6.07
N LEU A 127 18.22 -10.32 4.79
CA LEU A 127 18.57 -11.66 4.31
C LEU A 127 20.06 -12.02 4.43
N PRO A 128 21.04 -11.14 4.14
CA PRO A 128 22.45 -11.50 4.23
C PRO A 128 22.83 -11.99 5.64
N ALA A 129 22.54 -11.20 6.67
CA ALA A 129 22.82 -11.57 8.06
C ALA A 129 21.97 -12.76 8.54
N ALA A 130 20.73 -12.90 8.05
CA ALA A 130 19.90 -14.07 8.33
C ALA A 130 20.51 -15.37 7.78
N LEU A 131 21.11 -15.32 6.58
CA LEU A 131 21.80 -16.46 5.97
C LEU A 131 23.11 -16.81 6.69
N GLU A 132 23.73 -15.84 7.37
CA GLU A 132 24.88 -16.03 8.26
C GLU A 132 24.50 -16.62 9.63
N GLY A 133 23.20 -16.80 9.90
CA GLY A 133 22.69 -17.42 11.12
C GLY A 133 22.26 -16.44 12.22
N SER A 134 22.17 -15.14 11.91
CA SER A 134 21.63 -14.15 12.86
C SER A 134 20.13 -14.40 13.09
N GLU A 135 19.77 -14.89 14.28
CA GLU A 135 18.38 -15.13 14.65
C GLU A 135 17.54 -13.84 14.62
N GLU A 136 18.13 -12.73 15.06
CA GLU A 136 17.49 -11.40 15.00
C GLU A 136 17.19 -11.01 13.55
N SER A 137 18.17 -11.13 12.65
CA SER A 137 17.97 -10.78 11.24
C SER A 137 16.99 -11.74 10.56
N MET A 138 16.99 -13.03 10.93
CA MET A 138 15.97 -13.98 10.47
C MET A 138 14.57 -13.54 10.91
N PHE A 139 14.40 -13.11 12.16
CA PHE A 139 13.12 -12.61 12.66
C PHE A 139 12.68 -11.30 11.99
N LEU A 140 13.62 -10.36 11.80
CA LEU A 140 13.41 -9.10 11.09
C LEU A 140 13.13 -9.29 9.59
N ALA A 141 13.62 -10.36 8.98
CA ALA A 141 13.22 -10.75 7.63
C ALA A 141 11.83 -11.42 7.63
N ALA A 142 11.60 -12.38 8.53
CA ALA A 142 10.40 -13.21 8.52
C ALA A 142 9.13 -12.43 8.87
N THR A 143 9.18 -11.51 9.83
CA THR A 143 8.00 -10.77 10.31
C THR A 143 7.37 -9.86 9.24
N PRO A 144 8.09 -8.91 8.62
CA PRO A 144 7.53 -8.12 7.52
C PRO A 144 7.19 -8.99 6.31
N ALA A 145 7.95 -10.04 6.01
CA ALA A 145 7.61 -10.96 4.93
C ALA A 145 6.24 -11.63 5.16
N ALA A 146 6.03 -12.14 6.37
CA ALA A 146 4.77 -12.73 6.80
C ALA A 146 3.62 -11.72 6.73
N PHE A 147 3.79 -10.50 7.25
CA PHE A 147 2.76 -9.47 7.17
C PHE A 147 2.43 -9.10 5.70
N GLY A 148 3.44 -8.86 4.88
CA GLY A 148 3.29 -8.53 3.46
C GLY A 148 2.59 -9.64 2.67
N LEU A 149 2.97 -10.90 2.89
CA LEU A 149 2.28 -12.06 2.31
C LEU A 149 0.83 -12.16 2.79
N GLY A 150 0.59 -11.96 4.09
CA GLY A 150 -0.76 -11.92 4.66
C GLY A 150 -1.63 -10.86 3.99
N MET A 151 -1.09 -9.67 3.77
CA MET A 151 -1.79 -8.61 3.02
C MET A 151 -2.08 -9.04 1.58
N LEU A 152 -1.13 -9.63 0.86
CA LEU A 152 -1.34 -10.07 -0.52
C LEU A 152 -2.42 -11.17 -0.61
N VAL A 153 -2.42 -12.12 0.32
CA VAL A 153 -3.49 -13.11 0.46
C VAL A 153 -4.82 -12.42 0.76
N GLY A 154 -4.84 -11.48 1.72
CA GLY A 154 -6.04 -10.72 2.07
C GLY A 154 -6.57 -9.86 0.91
N VAL A 155 -5.72 -9.36 0.03
CA VAL A 155 -6.11 -8.65 -1.20
C VAL A 155 -6.83 -9.60 -2.15
N ARG A 156 -6.30 -10.82 -2.35
CA ARG A 156 -6.95 -11.85 -3.18
C ARG A 156 -8.29 -12.27 -2.56
N LEU A 157 -8.31 -12.47 -1.25
CA LEU A 157 -9.53 -12.82 -0.52
C LEU A 157 -10.59 -11.71 -0.62
N SER A 158 -10.19 -10.44 -0.57
CA SER A 158 -11.10 -9.30 -0.72
C SER A 158 -11.84 -9.33 -2.06
N VAL A 159 -11.17 -9.76 -3.14
CA VAL A 159 -11.83 -9.92 -4.46
C VAL A 159 -12.92 -10.99 -4.41
N LEU A 160 -12.73 -12.05 -3.61
CA LEU A 160 -13.70 -13.14 -3.46
C LEU A 160 -14.88 -12.73 -2.54
N ILE A 161 -14.59 -12.15 -1.38
CA ILE A 161 -15.59 -11.74 -0.39
C ILE A 161 -16.46 -10.61 -0.95
N TYR A 162 -15.83 -9.56 -1.48
CA TYR A 162 -16.52 -8.38 -2.00
C TYR A 162 -16.78 -8.46 -3.51
N ARG A 163 -16.94 -9.67 -4.06
CA ARG A 163 -17.10 -9.91 -5.51
C ARG A 163 -18.13 -9.01 -6.19
N ARG A 164 -19.21 -8.65 -5.49
CA ARG A 164 -20.28 -7.75 -5.98
C ARG A 164 -19.80 -6.32 -6.26
N LYS A 165 -18.70 -5.89 -5.63
CA LYS A 165 -18.07 -4.58 -5.87
C LYS A 165 -17.16 -4.61 -7.10
N PHE A 166 -16.85 -5.77 -7.68
CA PHE A 166 -16.01 -5.85 -8.88
C PHE A 166 -16.89 -6.05 -10.11
N ALA A 167 -16.48 -5.47 -11.24
CA ALA A 167 -17.14 -5.74 -12.51
C ALA A 167 -17.07 -7.25 -12.80
N HIS A 168 -18.20 -7.83 -13.19
CA HIS A 168 -18.21 -9.14 -13.81
C HIS A 168 -17.49 -9.02 -15.14
N ALA A 169 -16.41 -9.79 -15.30
CA ALA A 169 -15.77 -9.98 -16.59
C ALA A 169 -16.63 -10.92 -17.43
#